data_AF-A0A975LAS9-F1
#
_entry.id   AF-A0A975LAS9-F1
#
_cell.length_a   1.000
_cell.length_b   1.000
_cell.length_c   1.000
_cell.angle_alpha   90.00
_cell.angle_beta   90.00
_cell.angle_gamma   90.00
#
_symmetry.space_group_name_H-M   'P 1'
#
loop_
_entity.id
_entity.type
_entity.pdbx_description
1 polymer ?
#
loop_
_entity_poly.entity_id
_entity_poly.type
_entity_poly.pdbx_seq_one_letter_code
_entity_poly.pdbx_strand_id
1 'polypeptide(L)'
;MIRREGRVPAFLVVAVSAGLVLTGCSDPGSETAAEPDVEETADHVSAFWVEREVRVRTLDRMLTEGDSNEVVENTGELRDRLFESRIVREEGDGYVVELDEDQWDTSINLSRIDGALNDAMYHNEVTWCGGPVSGEEFVDAYLDEFDGNLDSHEAYEESIVDYVDCGTGAP
;
A
#
# COMPACT_ATOMS: atom_id res chain seq x y z
N MET A 1 43.20 -15.68 6.46
CA MET A 1 43.46 -16.94 5.73
C MET A 1 42.53 -16.99 4.54
N ILE A 2 43.10 -17.10 3.33
CA ILE A 2 42.40 -17.33 2.07
C ILE A 2 42.22 -18.84 1.92
N ARG A 3 41.03 -19.33 1.55
CA ARG A 3 40.89 -20.43 0.57
C ARG A 3 39.44 -20.64 0.12
N ARG A 4 39.18 -20.34 -1.16
CA ARG A 4 38.20 -21.03 -2.01
C ARG A 4 38.63 -22.49 -2.21
N GLU A 5 37.69 -23.38 -2.49
CA GLU A 5 37.76 -24.62 -3.30
C GLU A 5 36.71 -25.60 -2.73
N GLY A 6 35.80 -26.24 -3.48
CA GLY A 6 35.56 -26.29 -4.91
C GLY A 6 34.28 -27.10 -5.16
N ARG A 7 33.69 -26.97 -6.35
CA ARG A 7 32.62 -27.86 -6.82
C ARG A 7 32.67 -27.96 -8.34
N VAL A 8 33.01 -29.15 -8.82
CA VAL A 8 32.82 -29.67 -10.18
C VAL A 8 32.85 -31.21 -10.05
N PRO A 9 32.34 -32.01 -11.00
CA PRO A 9 31.01 -32.07 -11.64
C PRO A 9 30.37 -33.48 -11.43
N ALA A 10 29.14 -33.69 -11.86
CA ALA A 10 28.72 -35.03 -12.31
C ALA A 10 27.56 -34.94 -13.32
N PHE A 11 27.86 -35.38 -14.53
CA PHE A 11 26.90 -35.69 -15.59
C PHE A 11 25.93 -36.78 -15.12
N LEU A 12 24.65 -36.67 -15.49
CA LEU A 12 23.80 -37.82 -15.67
C LEU A 12 22.82 -37.56 -16.82
N VAL A 13 23.14 -38.16 -17.95
CA VAL A 13 22.27 -38.34 -19.12
C VAL A 13 21.31 -39.48 -18.80
N VAL A 14 20.00 -39.24 -18.93
CA VAL A 14 19.04 -40.30 -19.30
C VAL A 14 18.10 -39.73 -20.34
N ALA A 15 18.24 -40.22 -21.56
CA ALA A 15 17.30 -40.03 -22.65
C ALA A 15 16.10 -40.97 -22.44
N VAL A 16 14.88 -40.45 -22.61
CA VAL A 16 13.72 -41.26 -22.96
C VAL A 16 12.99 -40.57 -24.11
N SER A 17 13.15 -41.16 -25.28
CA SER A 17 12.45 -40.83 -26.51
C SER A 17 11.05 -41.45 -26.45
N ALA A 18 10.01 -40.64 -26.56
CA ALA A 18 8.67 -41.08 -26.94
C ALA A 18 8.25 -40.28 -28.17
N GLY A 19 8.31 -40.91 -29.33
CA GLY A 19 7.79 -40.36 -30.57
C GLY A 19 6.27 -40.39 -30.57
N LEU A 20 5.66 -39.25 -30.88
CA LEU A 20 4.31 -39.19 -31.41
C LEU A 20 4.40 -38.69 -32.84
N VAL A 21 4.09 -39.59 -33.77
CA VAL A 21 3.85 -39.28 -35.17
C VAL A 21 2.42 -38.76 -35.25
N LEU A 22 2.24 -37.50 -35.65
CA LEU A 22 0.96 -36.99 -36.13
C LEU A 22 1.16 -36.48 -37.56
N THR A 23 0.83 -37.35 -38.52
CA THR A 23 0.52 -36.96 -39.88
C THR A 23 -0.93 -36.48 -39.91
N GLY A 24 -1.16 -35.20 -40.19
CA GLY A 24 -2.49 -34.62 -40.37
C GLY A 24 -2.39 -33.37 -41.24
N CYS A 25 -3.18 -33.36 -42.31
CA CYS A 25 -3.05 -32.53 -43.50
C CYS A 25 -3.17 -31.02 -43.28
N SER A 26 -2.40 -30.25 -44.06
CA SER A 26 -2.65 -28.85 -44.33
C SER A 26 -4.04 -28.66 -44.94
N ASP A 27 -4.91 -27.95 -44.24
CA ASP A 27 -6.04 -27.22 -44.83
C ASP A 27 -5.93 -25.75 -44.38
N PRO A 28 -5.89 -24.77 -45.30
CA PRO A 28 -5.75 -23.35 -44.98
C PRO A 28 -7.13 -22.77 -44.64
N GLY A 29 -7.59 -23.02 -43.41
CA GLY A 29 -8.92 -22.64 -42.95
C GLY A 29 -8.89 -21.97 -41.59
N SER A 30 -8.58 -20.68 -41.59
CA SER A 30 -9.06 -19.64 -40.65
C SER A 30 -9.64 -20.12 -39.32
N GLU A 31 -8.79 -20.35 -38.32
CA GLU A 31 -9.14 -20.15 -36.92
C GLU A 31 -7.97 -19.38 -36.31
N THR A 32 -8.07 -18.05 -36.40
CA THR A 32 -7.32 -17.11 -35.58
C THR A 32 -7.29 -17.70 -34.17
N ALA A 33 -6.10 -18.07 -33.70
CA ALA A 33 -5.87 -18.27 -32.29
C ALA A 33 -6.44 -17.02 -31.62
N ALA A 34 -7.56 -17.18 -30.90
CA ALA A 34 -8.02 -16.13 -30.04
C ALA A 34 -6.84 -15.85 -29.11
N GLU A 35 -6.13 -14.76 -29.40
CA GLU A 35 -5.33 -14.07 -28.40
C GLU A 35 -6.27 -13.97 -27.20
N PRO A 36 -5.85 -14.36 -25.98
CA PRO A 36 -6.70 -14.09 -24.83
C PRO A 36 -7.04 -12.60 -24.93
N ASP A 37 -8.33 -12.29 -25.03
CA ASP A 37 -8.82 -10.95 -24.73
C ASP A 37 -8.16 -10.60 -23.41
N VAL A 38 -7.14 -9.74 -23.48
CA VAL A 38 -6.62 -9.08 -22.30
C VAL A 38 -7.82 -8.25 -21.89
N GLU A 39 -8.63 -8.80 -20.97
CA GLU A 39 -9.67 -8.05 -20.30
C GLU A 39 -9.06 -6.71 -19.96
N GLU A 40 -9.66 -5.69 -20.56
CA GLU A 40 -9.35 -4.28 -20.42
C GLU A 40 -9.02 -4.06 -18.95
N THR A 41 -7.75 -3.80 -18.66
CA THR A 41 -7.23 -3.76 -17.30
C THR A 41 -8.04 -2.75 -16.53
N ALA A 42 -8.90 -3.21 -15.62
CA ALA A 42 -9.47 -2.35 -14.61
C ALA A 42 -8.30 -1.55 -14.02
N ASP A 43 -8.43 -0.22 -14.00
CA ASP A 43 -7.41 0.68 -13.48
C ASP A 43 -7.14 0.30 -12.01
N HIS A 44 -6.17 -0.57 -11.80
CA HIS A 44 -5.90 -1.13 -10.48
C HIS A 44 -5.34 -0.03 -9.58
N VAL A 45 -6.04 0.21 -8.48
CA VAL A 45 -5.59 1.13 -7.43
C VAL A 45 -4.35 0.56 -6.74
N SER A 46 -3.30 1.37 -6.60
CA SER A 46 -2.06 0.93 -5.99
C SER A 46 -2.22 0.69 -4.48
N ALA A 47 -1.79 -0.47 -3.97
CA ALA A 47 -1.73 -0.74 -2.54
C ALA A 47 -0.97 0.34 -1.76
N PHE A 48 0.13 0.87 -2.32
CA PHE A 48 0.88 1.98 -1.71
C PHE A 48 0.11 3.30 -1.65
N TRP A 49 -0.86 3.50 -2.54
CA TRP A 49 -1.75 4.65 -2.46
C TRP A 49 -2.82 4.42 -1.37
N VAL A 50 -3.44 3.23 -1.34
CA VAL A 50 -4.44 2.88 -0.32
C VAL A 50 -3.86 2.99 1.09
N GLU A 51 -2.68 2.40 1.31
CA GLU A 51 -1.93 2.46 2.57
C GLU A 51 -1.60 3.91 2.97
N ARG A 52 -1.23 4.76 2.01
CA ARG A 52 -0.97 6.17 2.30
C ARG A 52 -2.24 6.91 2.71
N GLU A 53 -3.33 6.73 1.97
CA GLU A 53 -4.59 7.41 2.21
C GLU A 53 -5.16 7.06 3.59
N VAL A 54 -5.19 5.77 3.95
CA VAL A 54 -5.68 5.36 5.27
C VAL A 54 -4.82 5.91 6.41
N ARG A 55 -3.48 5.97 6.25
CA ARG A 55 -2.59 6.56 7.25
C ARG A 55 -2.81 8.06 7.41
N VAL A 56 -2.95 8.79 6.31
CA VAL A 56 -3.16 10.24 6.31
C VAL A 56 -4.48 10.59 6.99
N ARG A 57 -5.56 9.88 6.66
CA ARG A 57 -6.88 10.07 7.29
C ARG A 57 -6.87 9.68 8.76
N THR A 58 -6.18 8.60 9.11
CA THR A 58 -6.01 8.19 10.52
C THR A 58 -5.24 9.26 11.30
N LEU A 59 -4.15 9.80 10.74
CA LEU A 59 -3.38 10.87 11.37
C LEU A 59 -4.22 12.15 11.54
N ASP A 60 -5.01 12.53 10.54
CA ASP A 60 -5.92 13.67 10.63
C ASP A 60 -6.90 13.53 11.81
N ARG A 61 -7.47 12.32 11.95
CA ARG A 61 -8.37 11.99 13.06
C ARG A 61 -7.64 12.01 14.41
N MET A 62 -6.41 11.49 14.49
CA MET A 62 -5.58 11.56 15.70
C MET A 62 -5.33 13.00 16.15
N LEU A 63 -4.98 13.91 15.22
CA LEU A 63 -4.75 15.32 15.55
C LEU A 63 -6.04 16.04 15.95
N THR A 64 -7.19 15.63 15.38
CA THR A 64 -8.50 16.24 15.66
C THR A 64 -9.09 15.80 17.00
N GLU A 65 -8.99 14.51 17.34
CA GLU A 65 -9.60 13.95 18.55
C GLU A 65 -8.66 13.98 19.76
N GLY A 66 -7.35 13.87 19.53
CA GLY A 66 -6.32 13.87 20.57
C GLY A 66 -5.75 15.26 20.88
N ASP A 67 -4.71 15.29 21.72
CA ASP A 67 -3.85 16.48 21.82
C ASP A 67 -2.89 16.48 20.63
N SER A 68 -3.15 17.36 19.65
CA SER A 68 -2.32 17.46 18.45
C SER A 68 -0.83 17.66 18.74
N ASN A 69 -0.47 18.32 19.85
CA ASN A 69 0.94 18.48 20.23
C ASN A 69 1.55 17.16 20.66
N GLU A 70 0.83 16.38 21.48
CA GLU A 70 1.27 15.06 21.93
C GLU A 70 1.44 14.10 20.74
N VAL A 71 0.48 14.07 19.81
CA VAL A 71 0.54 13.20 18.63
C VAL A 71 1.77 13.51 17.75
N VAL A 72 2.03 14.80 17.52
CA VAL A 72 3.19 15.27 16.76
C VAL A 72 4.50 14.98 17.50
N GLU A 73 4.55 15.20 18.82
CA GLU A 73 5.72 14.89 19.63
C GLU A 73 6.04 13.39 19.64
N ASN A 74 5.01 12.55 19.61
CA ASN A 74 5.15 11.10 19.59
C ASN A 74 5.58 10.52 18.24
N THR A 75 5.37 11.22 17.12
CA THR A 75 5.58 10.73 15.73
C THR A 75 7.00 10.20 15.44
N GLY A 76 7.98 10.42 16.33
CA GLY A 76 9.28 9.77 16.25
C GLY A 76 10.32 10.57 15.49
N GLU A 77 11.32 9.87 14.94
CA GLU A 77 12.48 10.50 14.29
C GLU A 77 12.13 11.08 12.91
N LEU A 78 11.05 10.60 12.29
CA LEU A 78 10.64 11.01 10.95
C LEU A 78 9.64 12.17 10.93
N ARG A 79 9.24 12.66 12.10
CA ARG A 79 8.29 13.78 12.27
C ARG A 79 8.58 14.97 11.37
N ASP A 80 9.83 15.44 11.32
CA ASP A 80 10.19 16.63 10.56
C ASP A 80 9.85 16.48 9.06
N ARG A 81 9.82 15.25 8.53
CA ARG A 81 9.44 14.99 7.13
C ARG A 81 7.97 15.29 6.85
N LEU A 82 7.07 15.07 7.80
CA LEU A 82 5.66 15.41 7.64
C LEU A 82 5.45 16.93 7.53
N PHE A 83 6.28 17.71 8.20
CA PHE A 83 6.30 19.17 8.09
C PHE A 83 6.95 19.63 6.78
N GLU A 84 8.09 19.05 6.41
CA GLU A 84 8.78 19.36 5.16
C GLU A 84 7.89 19.04 3.94
N SER A 85 7.12 17.95 3.99
CA SER A 85 6.16 17.56 2.94
C SER A 85 4.84 18.34 3.00
N ARG A 86 4.65 19.21 4.01
CA ARG A 86 3.42 19.97 4.29
C ARG A 86 2.18 19.12 4.57
N ILE A 87 2.36 17.84 4.87
CA ILE A 87 1.27 16.96 5.29
C ILE A 87 0.79 17.39 6.67
N VAL A 88 1.69 17.69 7.60
CA VAL A 88 1.33 18.30 8.89
C VAL A 88 1.70 19.77 8.86
N ARG A 89 0.78 20.63 9.30
CA ARG A 89 0.98 22.09 9.37
C ARG A 89 0.58 22.62 10.73
N GLU A 90 1.28 23.67 11.17
CA GLU A 90 0.86 24.45 12.33
C GLU A 90 -0.37 25.28 11.98
N GLU A 91 -1.42 25.18 12.78
CA GLU A 91 -2.62 26.03 12.69
C GLU A 91 -3.06 26.46 14.08
N GLY A 92 -3.02 27.77 14.34
CA GLY A 92 -3.34 28.32 15.66
C GLY A 92 -2.37 27.83 16.73
N ASP A 93 -2.92 27.16 17.74
CA ASP A 93 -2.17 26.60 18.89
C ASP A 93 -1.93 25.07 18.75
N GLY A 94 -2.13 24.50 17.56
CA GLY A 94 -2.00 23.06 17.33
C GLY A 94 -1.60 22.72 15.89
N TYR A 95 -1.91 21.50 15.48
CA TYR A 95 -1.52 20.94 14.20
C TYR A 95 -2.71 20.37 13.43
N VAL A 96 -2.65 20.48 12.10
CA VAL A 96 -3.65 19.92 11.18
C VAL A 96 -2.98 19.12 10.07
N VAL A 97 -3.69 18.15 9.50
CA VAL A 97 -3.25 17.44 8.30
C VAL A 97 -3.78 18.16 7.05
N GLU A 98 -2.93 18.27 6.02
CA GLU A 98 -3.35 18.62 4.66
C GLU A 98 -3.75 17.33 3.94
N LEU A 99 -5.04 17.19 3.63
CA LEU A 99 -5.60 16.01 2.93
C LEU A 99 -5.53 16.17 1.41
N ASP A 100 -5.37 17.39 0.90
CA ASP A 100 -5.23 17.64 -0.53
C ASP A 100 -3.79 17.33 -0.98
N GLU A 101 -3.59 16.16 -1.58
CA GLU A 101 -2.27 15.69 -2.06
C GLU A 101 -1.61 16.69 -3.02
N ASP A 102 -2.38 17.49 -3.77
CA ASP A 102 -1.84 18.51 -4.69
C ASP A 102 -1.14 19.66 -3.95
N GLN A 103 -1.40 19.82 -2.64
CA GLN A 103 -0.74 20.82 -1.80
C GLN A 103 0.54 20.31 -1.12
N TRP A 104 0.82 19.01 -1.20
CA TRP A 104 2.00 18.42 -0.59
C TRP A 104 3.27 18.79 -1.35
N ASP A 105 4.38 18.90 -0.61
CA ASP A 105 5.70 19.02 -1.22
C ASP A 105 6.26 17.61 -1.56
N THR A 106 5.91 17.15 -2.75
CA THR A 106 6.35 15.86 -3.32
C THR A 106 7.76 15.91 -3.93
N SER A 107 8.49 17.03 -3.79
CA SER A 107 9.93 17.05 -4.08
C SER A 107 10.69 16.12 -3.11
N ILE A 108 10.10 15.88 -1.95
CA ILE A 108 10.44 14.77 -1.06
C ILE A 108 9.82 13.51 -1.64
N ASN A 109 10.65 12.50 -1.92
CA ASN A 109 10.20 11.26 -2.51
C ASN A 109 9.07 10.61 -1.67
N LEU A 110 7.98 10.17 -2.34
CA LEU A 110 6.81 9.57 -1.68
C LEU A 110 7.16 8.44 -0.70
N SER A 111 8.13 7.57 -0.99
CA SER A 111 8.53 6.52 -0.04
C SER A 111 9.05 7.06 1.31
N ARG A 112 9.59 8.29 1.33
CA ARG A 112 10.03 8.94 2.56
C ARG A 112 8.87 9.54 3.33
N ILE A 113 7.84 10.01 2.62
CA ILE A 113 6.56 10.43 3.17
C ILE A 113 5.88 9.21 3.80
N ASP A 114 5.79 8.10 3.06
CA ASP A 114 5.20 6.84 3.54
C ASP A 114 5.88 6.36 4.82
N GLY A 115 7.21 6.40 4.86
CA GLY A 115 7.95 6.05 6.07
C GLY A 115 7.65 6.97 7.26
N ALA A 116 7.41 8.27 7.02
CA ALA A 116 7.08 9.22 8.09
C ALA A 116 5.63 9.02 8.61
N LEU A 117 4.70 8.71 7.70
CA LEU A 117 3.34 8.32 8.07
C LEU A 117 3.33 7.01 8.87
N ASN A 118 4.15 6.02 8.48
CA ASN A 118 4.33 4.78 9.22
C ASN A 118 4.89 5.04 10.63
N ASP A 119 5.86 5.94 10.78
CA ASP A 119 6.43 6.32 12.09
C ASP A 119 5.34 6.93 12.99
N ALA A 120 4.48 7.79 12.42
CA ALA A 120 3.33 8.37 13.12
C ALA A 120 2.35 7.30 13.62
N MET A 121 2.01 6.33 12.76
CA MET A 121 1.09 5.23 13.11
C MET A 121 1.68 4.28 14.16
N TYR A 122 2.99 4.01 14.07
CA TYR A 122 3.67 3.13 15.00
C TYR A 122 3.73 3.69 16.43
N HIS A 123 3.83 5.02 16.55
CA HIS A 123 4.02 5.69 17.83
C HIS A 123 2.76 6.29 18.46
N ASN A 124 1.63 6.27 17.75
CA ASN A 124 0.36 6.79 18.25
C ASN A 124 -0.70 5.69 18.32
N GLU A 125 -1.70 5.91 19.17
CA GLU A 125 -2.81 4.99 19.36
C GLU A 125 -4.11 5.56 18.79
N VAL A 126 -4.90 4.69 18.17
CA VAL A 126 -6.31 4.95 17.85
C VAL A 126 -7.14 4.61 19.08
N THR A 127 -7.82 5.63 19.62
CA THR A 127 -8.57 5.50 20.88
C THR A 127 -10.06 5.82 20.73
N TRP A 128 -10.51 6.27 19.55
CA TRP A 128 -11.89 6.70 19.31
C TRP A 128 -12.82 5.58 18.81
N CYS A 129 -12.28 4.46 18.30
CA CYS A 129 -13.06 3.30 17.84
C CYS A 129 -13.26 2.20 18.89
N GLY A 130 -13.19 2.57 20.18
CA GLY A 130 -13.43 1.67 21.30
C GLY A 130 -12.20 1.53 22.20
N GLY A 131 -11.58 0.35 22.21
CA GLY A 131 -10.36 0.12 22.97
C GLY A 131 -9.13 0.71 22.26
N PRO A 132 -8.07 1.07 22.99
CA PRO A 132 -6.84 1.55 22.37
C PRO A 132 -6.20 0.43 21.53
N VAL A 133 -5.83 0.77 20.30
CA VAL A 133 -4.99 -0.03 19.40
C VAL A 133 -3.91 0.88 18.82
N SER A 134 -2.76 0.34 18.40
CA SER A 134 -1.77 1.19 17.71
C SER A 134 -2.33 1.66 16.36
N GLY A 135 -1.87 2.81 15.88
CA GLY A 135 -2.20 3.29 14.53
C GLY A 135 -1.80 2.29 13.45
N GLU A 136 -0.65 1.62 13.63
CA GLU A 136 -0.19 0.59 12.71
C GLU A 136 -1.17 -0.60 12.66
N GLU A 137 -1.59 -1.12 13.83
CA GLU A 137 -2.55 -2.24 13.88
C GLU A 137 -3.91 -1.85 13.28
N PHE A 138 -4.34 -0.60 13.49
CA PHE A 138 -5.57 -0.08 12.89
C PHE A 138 -5.47 -0.01 11.36
N VAL A 139 -4.36 0.50 10.81
CA VAL A 139 -4.13 0.59 9.36
C VAL A 139 -3.96 -0.79 8.73
N ASP A 140 -3.19 -1.68 9.35
CA ASP A 140 -2.98 -3.05 8.86
C ASP A 140 -4.30 -3.81 8.78
N ALA A 141 -5.20 -3.64 9.76
CA ALA A 141 -6.52 -4.27 9.74
C ALA A 141 -7.39 -3.81 8.56
N TYR A 142 -7.28 -2.54 8.15
CA TYR A 142 -7.97 -2.05 6.96
C TYR A 142 -7.38 -2.67 5.68
N LEU A 143 -6.05 -2.68 5.56
CA LEU A 143 -5.36 -3.21 4.38
C LEU A 143 -5.58 -4.71 4.21
N ASP A 144 -5.55 -5.48 5.30
CA ASP A 144 -5.82 -6.92 5.29
C ASP A 144 -7.22 -7.26 4.75
N GLU A 145 -8.21 -6.40 4.99
CA GLU A 145 -9.59 -6.61 4.56
C GLU A 145 -9.86 -6.05 3.16
N PHE A 146 -9.28 -4.90 2.78
CA PHE A 146 -9.70 -4.15 1.59
C PHE A 146 -8.65 -4.03 0.49
N ASP A 147 -7.37 -4.35 0.71
CA ASP A 147 -6.35 -4.25 -0.35
C ASP A 147 -6.68 -5.19 -1.53
N GLY A 148 -6.76 -4.60 -2.72
CA GLY A 148 -7.16 -5.27 -3.96
C GLY A 148 -8.64 -5.68 -4.07
N ASN A 149 -9.49 -5.33 -3.09
CA ASN A 149 -10.89 -5.72 -3.05
C ASN A 149 -11.88 -4.64 -3.54
N LEU A 150 -11.41 -3.40 -3.76
CA LEU A 150 -12.23 -2.31 -4.30
C LEU A 150 -11.71 -1.85 -5.68
N ASP A 151 -12.65 -1.42 -6.52
CA ASP A 151 -12.40 -1.24 -7.96
C ASP A 151 -11.94 0.18 -8.35
N SER A 152 -11.97 1.16 -7.45
CA SER A 152 -11.65 2.57 -7.77
C SER A 152 -11.12 3.36 -6.58
N HIS A 153 -10.44 4.48 -6.86
CA HIS A 153 -9.97 5.41 -5.83
C HIS A 153 -11.15 5.96 -5.00
N GLU A 154 -12.25 6.34 -5.66
CA GLU A 154 -13.48 6.82 -5.00
C GLU A 154 -14.05 5.79 -4.02
N ALA A 155 -14.09 4.50 -4.41
CA ALA A 155 -14.56 3.44 -3.52
C ALA A 155 -13.65 3.26 -2.29
N TYR A 156 -12.32 3.35 -2.49
CA TYR A 156 -11.37 3.35 -1.36
C TYR A 156 -11.52 4.59 -0.48
N GLU A 157 -11.69 5.79 -1.04
CA GLU A 157 -11.87 7.01 -0.26
C GLU A 157 -13.12 6.94 0.63
N GLU A 158 -14.26 6.50 0.07
CA GLU A 158 -15.50 6.32 0.84
C GLU A 158 -15.33 5.26 1.95
N SER A 159 -14.69 4.14 1.61
CA SER A 159 -14.39 3.05 2.53
C SER A 159 -13.46 3.49 3.68
N ILE A 160 -12.37 4.19 3.37
CA ILE A 160 -11.40 4.69 4.35
C ILE A 160 -12.06 5.69 5.29
N VAL A 161 -12.87 6.63 4.76
CA VAL A 161 -13.58 7.61 5.58
C VAL A 161 -14.54 6.92 6.55
N ASP A 162 -15.34 5.96 6.07
CA ASP A 162 -16.24 5.19 6.96
C ASP A 162 -15.44 4.42 8.02
N TYR A 163 -14.37 3.74 7.63
CA TYR A 163 -13.52 2.97 8.55
C TYR A 163 -12.86 3.82 9.63
N VAL A 164 -12.25 4.95 9.26
CA VAL A 164 -11.61 5.89 10.22
C VAL A 164 -12.64 6.49 11.18
N ASP A 165 -13.89 6.62 10.76
CA ASP A 165 -15.03 7.00 11.61
C ASP A 165 -15.68 5.82 12.36
N CYS A 166 -14.95 4.70 12.49
CA CYS A 166 -15.34 3.48 13.20
C CYS A 166 -16.51 2.72 12.58
N GLY A 167 -16.79 2.99 11.31
CA GLY A 167 -17.61 2.16 10.46
C GLY A 167 -16.90 0.88 10.06
N THR A 168 -17.49 0.13 9.14
CA THR A 168 -16.94 -1.15 8.68
C THR A 168 -15.97 -0.98 7.51
N GLY A 169 -15.99 0.17 6.83
CA GLY A 169 -15.28 0.39 5.57
C GLY A 169 -15.90 -0.35 4.39
N ALA A 170 -17.08 -0.94 4.56
CA ALA A 170 -17.75 -1.69 3.51
C ALA A 170 -18.70 -0.77 2.71
N PRO A 171 -18.73 -0.85 1.37
CA PRO A 171 -19.64 -0.07 0.53
C PRO A 171 -21.12 -0.47 0.65
#